data_AF-A0AAD4D685-F1
#
_entry.id   AF-A0AAD4D685-F1
#
_cell.length_a   1.000
_cell.length_b   1.000
_cell.length_c   1.000
_cell.angle_alpha   90.00
_cell.angle_beta   90.00
_cell.angle_gamma   90.00
#
_symmetry.space_group_name_H-M   'P 1'
#
loop_
_entity.id
_entity.type
_entity.pdbx_description
1 polymer ?
#
loop_
_entity_poly.entity_id
_entity_poly.type
_entity_poly.pdbx_seq_one_letter_code
_entity_poly.pdbx_strand_id
1 'polypeptide(L)'
;MYSDTVRFHREVFMKSVDKESKVFMSIFSESQAFVQFVQDRVDRSPGDPEIMFFDEVIKAKMNRSRFRLGKEETKFLDDPSYGIQGTNKATPPMGEFETHASEDGYRRFPTSLDPAKF
;
A
#
# COMPACT_ATOMS: atom_id res chain seq x y z
N MET A 1 -17.49 -28.88 -13.55
CA MET A 1 -16.58 -28.84 -12.39
C MET A 1 -17.24 -27.96 -11.35
N TYR A 2 -17.52 -28.47 -10.15
CA TYR A 2 -17.97 -27.62 -9.05
C TYR A 2 -16.77 -26.74 -8.67
N SER A 3 -16.89 -25.43 -8.92
CA SER A 3 -15.99 -24.47 -8.30
C SER A 3 -16.32 -24.49 -6.82
N ASP A 4 -15.40 -24.98 -5.98
CA ASP A 4 -15.52 -24.80 -4.54
C ASP A 4 -15.65 -23.30 -4.30
N THR A 5 -16.80 -22.87 -3.78
CA THR A 5 -17.04 -21.46 -3.47
C THR A 5 -16.17 -21.12 -2.27
N VAL A 6 -15.07 -20.42 -2.50
CA VAL A 6 -14.17 -19.95 -1.44
C VAL A 6 -14.95 -19.02 -0.52
N ARG A 7 -15.00 -19.35 0.77
CA ARG A 7 -15.74 -18.57 1.77
C ARG A 7 -14.91 -18.34 3.02
N PHE A 8 -15.03 -17.14 3.59
CA PHE A 8 -14.44 -16.81 4.88
C PHE A 8 -15.25 -17.43 6.05
N HIS A 9 -14.56 -18.18 6.92
CA HIS A 9 -15.13 -18.79 8.10
C HIS A 9 -14.68 -18.05 9.38
N ARG A 10 -15.47 -17.05 9.81
CA ARG A 10 -15.16 -16.21 10.97
C ARG A 10 -14.84 -17.01 12.24
N GLU A 11 -15.63 -18.03 12.57
CA GLU A 11 -15.42 -18.83 13.78
C GLU A 11 -14.08 -19.59 13.78
N VAL A 12 -13.63 -20.02 12.60
CA VAL A 12 -12.33 -20.68 12.45
C VAL A 12 -11.20 -19.65 12.59
N PHE A 13 -11.36 -18.49 11.94
CA PHE A 13 -10.41 -17.37 12.05
C PHE A 13 -10.25 -16.89 13.49
N MET A 14 -11.34 -16.73 14.25
CA MET A 14 -11.29 -16.30 15.65
C MET A 14 -10.64 -17.31 16.60
N LYS A 15 -10.50 -18.59 16.18
CA LYS A 15 -9.75 -19.60 16.93
C LYS A 15 -8.24 -19.50 16.71
N SER A 16 -7.78 -18.97 15.57
CA SER A 16 -6.35 -18.79 15.29
C SER A 16 -5.77 -17.47 15.79
N VAL A 17 -6.63 -16.48 16.09
CA VAL A 17 -6.19 -15.18 16.64
C VAL A 17 -5.64 -15.37 18.06
N ASP A 18 -4.53 -14.70 18.35
CA ASP A 18 -3.90 -14.65 19.67
C ASP A 18 -4.84 -14.05 20.72
N LYS A 19 -4.67 -14.47 21.98
CA LYS A 19 -5.58 -14.08 23.07
C LYS A 19 -5.64 -12.56 23.28
N GLU A 20 -4.52 -11.87 23.09
CA GLU A 20 -4.40 -10.43 23.29
C GLU A 20 -5.15 -9.64 22.21
N SER A 21 -4.98 -10.03 20.94
CA SER A 21 -5.63 -9.37 19.80
C SER A 21 -7.09 -9.79 19.60
N LYS A 22 -7.56 -10.85 20.27
CA LYS A 22 -8.89 -11.44 20.03
C LYS A 22 -10.06 -10.46 20.19
N VAL A 23 -9.99 -9.56 21.17
CA VAL A 23 -11.04 -8.55 21.40
C VAL A 23 -11.11 -7.58 20.23
N PHE A 24 -9.96 -7.03 19.82
CA PHE A 24 -9.86 -6.14 18.67
C PHE A 24 -10.31 -6.84 17.39
N MET A 25 -9.83 -8.05 17.14
CA MET A 25 -10.14 -8.80 15.93
C MET A 25 -11.61 -9.18 15.82
N SER A 26 -12.28 -9.42 16.95
CA SER A 26 -13.72 -9.66 16.98
C SER A 26 -14.50 -8.49 16.39
N ILE A 27 -14.17 -7.27 16.81
CA ILE A 27 -14.81 -6.03 16.35
C ILE A 27 -14.39 -5.72 14.91
N PHE A 28 -13.09 -5.82 14.61
CA PHE A 28 -12.58 -5.54 13.27
C PHE A 28 -13.19 -6.46 12.20
N SER A 29 -13.41 -7.74 12.54
CA SER A 29 -14.04 -8.71 11.63
C SER A 29 -15.50 -8.37 11.27
N GLU A 30 -16.17 -7.52 12.06
CA GLU A 30 -17.53 -7.05 11.81
C GLU A 30 -17.56 -5.72 11.03
N SER A 31 -16.41 -5.08 10.83
CA SER A 31 -16.33 -3.80 10.13
C SER A 31 -16.66 -3.96 8.64
N GLN A 32 -17.30 -2.93 8.05
CA GLN A 32 -17.56 -2.88 6.61
C GLN A 32 -16.26 -3.05 5.79
N ALA A 33 -15.16 -2.45 6.25
CA ALA A 33 -13.88 -2.53 5.57
C ALA A 33 -13.37 -3.97 5.48
N PHE A 34 -13.49 -4.74 6.57
CA PHE A 34 -13.11 -6.15 6.56
C PHE A 34 -14.04 -7.01 5.70
N VAL A 35 -15.34 -6.75 5.73
CA VAL A 35 -16.31 -7.44 4.87
C VAL A 35 -16.00 -7.22 3.39
N GLN A 36 -15.71 -5.98 2.99
CA GLN A 36 -15.31 -5.65 1.63
C GLN A 36 -13.97 -6.28 1.26
N PHE A 37 -12.98 -6.24 2.16
CA PHE A 37 -11.70 -6.92 1.96
C PHE A 37 -11.90 -8.42 1.66
N VAL A 38 -12.74 -9.11 2.44
CA VAL A 38 -13.03 -10.53 2.21
C VAL A 38 -13.74 -10.75 0.86
N GLN A 39 -14.70 -9.89 0.52
CA GLN A 39 -15.42 -9.99 -0.75
C GLN A 39 -14.49 -9.81 -1.94
N ASP A 40 -13.60 -8.81 -1.89
CA ASP A 40 -12.58 -8.57 -2.91
C ASP A 40 -11.69 -9.80 -3.13
N ARG A 41 -11.34 -10.53 -2.06
CA ARG A 41 -10.56 -11.78 -2.16
C ARG A 41 -11.30 -12.93 -2.81
N VAL A 42 -12.63 -12.92 -2.80
CA VAL A 42 -13.46 -13.96 -3.41
C VAL A 42 -13.74 -13.60 -4.88
N ASP A 43 -14.02 -12.34 -5.16
CA ASP A 43 -14.50 -11.90 -6.48
C ASP A 43 -13.38 -11.54 -7.46
N ARG A 44 -12.25 -11.02 -6.96
CA ARG A 44 -11.14 -10.56 -7.80
C ARG A 44 -10.13 -11.68 -8.04
N SER A 45 -9.44 -11.58 -9.17
CA SER A 45 -8.37 -12.52 -9.54
C SER A 45 -7.20 -12.42 -8.56
N PRO A 46 -6.56 -13.54 -8.17
CA PRO A 46 -5.30 -13.51 -7.43
C PRO A 46 -4.14 -12.79 -8.14
N GLY A 47 -4.25 -12.60 -9.46
CA GLY A 47 -3.29 -11.82 -10.26
C GLY A 47 -3.56 -10.31 -10.25
N ASP A 48 -4.55 -9.85 -9.49
CA ASP A 48 -4.83 -8.42 -9.34
C ASP A 48 -3.67 -7.71 -8.60
N PRO A 49 -3.12 -6.60 -9.14
CA PRO A 49 -1.97 -5.92 -8.55
C PRO A 49 -2.16 -5.50 -7.09
N GLU A 50 -3.37 -5.09 -6.68
CA GLU A 50 -3.62 -4.65 -5.30
C GLU A 50 -3.57 -5.84 -4.32
N ILE A 51 -4.12 -6.98 -4.74
CA ILE A 51 -4.10 -8.23 -3.95
C ILE A 51 -2.67 -8.76 -3.86
N MET A 52 -1.97 -8.81 -4.99
CA MET A 52 -0.56 -9.23 -5.04
C MET A 52 0.32 -8.36 -4.14
N PHE A 53 0.16 -7.03 -4.22
CA PHE A 53 0.88 -6.08 -3.39
C PHE A 53 0.67 -6.36 -1.90
N PHE A 54 -0.60 -6.49 -1.48
CA PHE A 54 -0.92 -6.72 -0.07
C PHE A 54 -0.34 -8.04 0.45
N ASP A 55 -0.45 -9.12 -0.32
CA ASP A 55 0.06 -10.43 0.08
C ASP A 55 1.58 -10.44 0.19
N GLU A 56 2.27 -9.77 -0.73
CA GLU A 56 3.73 -9.65 -0.65
C GLU A 56 4.19 -8.69 0.46
N VAL A 57 3.42 -7.67 0.82
CA VAL A 57 3.70 -6.86 2.02
C VAL A 57 3.66 -7.73 3.29
N ILE A 58 2.70 -8.65 3.39
CA ILE A 58 2.65 -9.62 4.51
C ILE A 58 3.90 -10.51 4.49
N LYS A 59 4.26 -11.09 3.34
CA LYS A 59 5.46 -11.92 3.20
C LYS A 59 6.73 -11.16 3.59
N ALA A 60 6.89 -9.94 3.07
CA ALA A 60 8.00 -9.05 3.40
C ALA A 60 8.07 -8.76 4.90
N LYS A 61 6.92 -8.50 5.54
CA LYS A 61 6.85 -8.29 6.99
C LYS A 61 7.28 -9.54 7.75
N MET A 62 6.79 -10.72 7.36
CA MET A 62 7.18 -11.99 7.98
C MET A 62 8.66 -12.30 7.78
N ASN A 63 9.23 -11.99 6.63
CA ASN A 63 10.65 -12.18 6.31
C ASN A 63 11.60 -11.32 7.16
N ARG A 64 11.11 -10.26 7.82
CA ARG A 64 11.89 -9.47 8.80
C ARG A 64 12.06 -10.20 10.13
N SER A 65 11.24 -11.20 10.42
CA SER A 65 11.36 -11.99 11.65
C SER A 65 12.65 -12.81 11.63
N ARG A 66 13.47 -12.66 12.68
CA ARG A 66 14.74 -13.38 12.84
C ARG A 66 14.55 -14.87 13.13
N PHE A 67 13.38 -15.25 13.63
CA PHE A 67 13.04 -16.63 13.99
C PHE A 67 12.44 -17.43 12.83
N ARG A 68 12.15 -16.79 11.70
CA ARG A 68 11.58 -17.46 10.53
C ARG A 68 12.69 -18.20 9.77
N LEU A 69 12.62 -19.53 9.76
CA LEU A 69 13.45 -20.37 8.91
C LEU A 69 12.84 -20.42 7.51
N GLY A 70 13.58 -19.94 6.50
CA GLY A 70 13.09 -19.82 5.13
C GLY A 70 12.36 -18.51 4.89
N LYS A 71 13.02 -17.59 4.18
CA LYS A 71 12.40 -16.35 3.69
C LYS A 71 11.75 -16.65 2.35
N GLU A 72 10.56 -16.12 2.14
CA GLU A 72 9.87 -16.22 0.85
C GLU A 72 10.30 -15.09 -0.08
N GLU A 73 10.29 -15.32 -1.39
CA GLU A 73 10.52 -14.26 -2.37
C GLU A 73 9.30 -13.32 -2.48
N THR A 74 9.55 -12.06 -2.79
CA THR A 74 8.55 -11.00 -2.97
C THR A 74 8.69 -10.41 -4.38
N LYS A 75 8.31 -11.20 -5.39
CA LYS A 75 8.56 -10.89 -6.81
C LYS A 75 7.84 -9.64 -7.28
N PHE A 76 6.62 -9.39 -6.80
CA PHE A 76 5.85 -8.20 -7.13
C PHE A 76 6.45 -6.93 -6.51
N LEU A 77 6.94 -6.99 -5.26
CA LEU A 77 7.58 -5.85 -4.60
C LEU A 77 8.99 -5.58 -5.13
N ASP A 78 9.71 -6.61 -5.53
CA ASP A 78 11.07 -6.52 -6.06
C ASP A 78 11.09 -6.24 -7.58
N ASP A 79 9.93 -6.16 -8.24
CA ASP A 79 9.80 -5.91 -9.68
C ASP A 79 10.06 -4.41 -10.01
N PRO A 80 11.14 -4.08 -10.75
CA PRO A 80 11.42 -2.71 -11.16
C PRO A 80 10.59 -2.26 -12.37
N SER A 81 9.79 -3.13 -13.00
CA SER A 81 9.07 -2.85 -14.25
C SER A 81 8.13 -1.65 -14.17
N TYR A 82 7.58 -1.38 -12.98
CA TYR A 82 6.68 -0.24 -12.73
C TYR A 82 7.40 0.97 -12.07
N GLY A 83 8.73 0.94 -11.98
CA GLY A 83 9.52 2.04 -11.45
C GLY A 83 9.38 3.31 -12.31
N ILE A 84 9.33 4.47 -11.66
CA ILE A 84 9.28 5.77 -12.34
C ILE A 84 10.56 5.95 -13.16
N GLN A 85 10.45 5.88 -14.49
CA GLN A 85 11.60 6.02 -15.41
C GLN A 85 11.98 7.48 -15.70
N GLY A 86 11.13 8.43 -15.32
CA GLY A 86 11.38 9.85 -15.52
C GLY A 86 10.25 10.73 -15.03
N THR A 87 10.58 11.97 -14.70
CA THR A 87 9.61 13.01 -14.33
C THR A 87 9.63 14.09 -15.39
N ASN A 88 8.48 14.33 -16.02
CA ASN A 88 8.32 15.44 -16.96
C ASN A 88 7.86 16.68 -16.22
N LYS A 89 8.51 17.82 -16.48
CA LYS A 89 8.02 19.13 -16.01
C LYS A 89 6.98 19.61 -17.01
N ALA A 90 5.82 20.03 -16.52
CA ALA A 90 4.80 20.64 -17.36
C ALA A 90 5.34 21.93 -18.00
N THR A 91 5.14 22.08 -19.30
CA THR A 91 5.39 23.36 -19.99
C THR A 91 4.39 24.38 -19.45
N PRO A 92 4.84 25.57 -19.02
CA PRO A 92 3.93 26.62 -18.58
C PRO A 92 2.95 26.99 -19.72
N PRO A 93 1.72 27.41 -19.40
CA PRO A 93 0.73 27.79 -20.40
C PRO A 93 1.26 28.94 -21.28
N MET A 94 1.05 28.82 -22.59
CA MET A 94 1.35 29.89 -23.55
C MET A 94 0.33 31.02 -23.40
N GLY A 95 0.80 32.13 -22.87
CA GLY A 95 0.09 33.39 -22.70
C GLY A 95 0.98 34.31 -21.89
N GLU A 96 1.01 35.59 -22.25
CA GLU A 96 1.70 36.65 -21.48
C GLU A 96 0.99 36.83 -20.14
N PHE A 97 1.16 35.87 -19.24
CA PHE A 97 1.26 36.25 -17.85
C PHE A 97 2.65 36.83 -17.74
N GLU A 98 2.72 38.14 -17.54
CA GLU A 98 3.86 38.74 -16.84
C GLU A 98 3.97 38.02 -15.51
N THR A 99 4.61 36.86 -15.52
CA THR A 99 5.25 36.35 -14.32
C THR A 99 6.19 37.48 -13.98
N HIS A 100 5.95 38.15 -12.86
CA HIS A 100 7.01 38.74 -12.09
C HIS A 100 7.99 37.58 -11.80
N ALA A 101 8.80 37.24 -12.79
CA ALA A 101 10.07 36.61 -12.61
C ALA A 101 10.85 37.66 -11.84
N SER A 102 10.69 37.63 -10.52
CA SER A 102 11.76 38.02 -9.63
C SER A 102 13.05 37.52 -10.28
N GLU A 103 14.06 38.37 -10.46
CA GLU A 103 15.37 37.96 -11.00
C GLU A 103 15.93 36.71 -10.27
N ASP A 104 15.41 36.42 -9.08
CA ASP A 104 15.45 35.12 -8.41
C ASP A 104 14.35 34.16 -8.92
N GLY A 105 14.63 33.44 -10.01
CA GLY A 105 13.73 32.42 -10.54
C GLY A 105 13.17 31.48 -9.46
N TYR A 106 11.90 31.09 -9.58
CA TYR A 106 11.13 30.22 -8.68
C TYR A 106 11.98 29.50 -7.63
N ARG A 107 12.20 30.15 -6.47
CA ARG A 107 12.84 29.50 -5.33
C ARG A 107 11.98 28.29 -4.96
N ARG A 108 12.61 27.11 -5.00
CA ARG A 108 12.04 25.83 -4.57
C ARG A 108 11.26 25.99 -3.26
N PHE A 109 10.26 25.13 -3.04
CA PHE A 109 9.71 24.94 -1.70
C PHE A 109 10.87 24.68 -0.72
N PRO A 110 10.95 25.40 0.42
CA PRO A 110 12.05 25.23 1.36
C PRO A 110 12.09 23.79 1.86
N THR A 111 13.18 23.09 1.62
CA THR A 111 13.40 21.73 2.13
C THR A 111 13.82 21.70 3.60
N SER A 112 14.03 22.87 4.21
CA SER A 112 14.25 23.03 5.64
C SER A 112 13.74 24.39 6.10
N LEU A 113 13.22 24.43 7.33
CA LEU A 113 12.84 25.67 8.00
C LEU A 113 14.10 26.27 8.63
N ASP A 114 14.41 27.52 8.28
CA ASP A 114 15.47 28.30 8.91
C ASP A 114 14.88 29.08 10.10
N PRO A 115 15.22 28.72 11.35
CA PRO A 115 14.66 29.37 12.53
C PRO A 115 15.17 30.81 12.72
N ALA A 116 16.18 31.27 11.98
CA ALA A 116 16.69 32.64 12.07
C ALA A 116 15.88 33.67 11.24
N LYS A 117 14.84 33.22 10.52
CA LYS A 117 13.95 34.09 9.73
C LYS A 117 12.56 34.30 10.36
N PHE A 118 12.42 33.98 11.65
CA PHE A 118 11.27 34.31 12.49
C PHE A 118 11.64 35.36 13.52
#